data_AF-A0A9C8JB29-F1
#
_entry.id   AF-A0A9C8JB29-F1
#
_cell.length_a   1.000
_cell.length_b   1.000
_cell.length_c   1.000
_cell.angle_alpha   90.00
_cell.angle_beta   90.00
_cell.angle_gamma   90.00
#
_symmetry.space_group_name_H-M   'P 1'
#
loop_
_entity.id
_entity.type
_entity.pdbx_description
1 polymer ?
#
loop_
_entity_poly.entity_id
_entity_poly.type
_entity_poly.pdbx_seq_one_letter_code
_entity_poly.pdbx_strand_id
1 'polypeptide(L)' 'IGIAFFPEHGSTLDNLVKVADRAMYVVKRQGKNNYSFAEYD' A
#
# COMPACT_ATOMS: atom_id res chain seq x y z
N ILE A 1 0.57 4.27 -7.57
CA ILE A 1 -0.35 4.51 -6.44
C ILE A 1 -0.30 3.29 -5.53
N GLY A 2 -0.20 3.48 -4.22
CA GLY A 2 -0.33 2.38 -3.27
C GLY A 2 -1.73 2.40 -2.64
N ILE A 3 -2.35 1.24 -2.50
CA ILE A 3 -3.74 1.11 -2.05
C ILE A 3 -3.79 0.16 -0.85
N ALA A 4 -4.45 0.59 0.23
CA ALA A 4 -4.71 -0.22 1.41
C ALA A 4 -6.20 -0.22 1.78
N PHE A 5 -6.67 -1.27 2.44
CA PHE A 5 -8.07 -1.46 2.83
C PHE A 5 -8.15 -1.72 4.34
N PHE A 6 -9.16 -1.12 4.96
CA PHE A 6 -9.55 -1.43 6.33
C PHE A 6 -10.71 -2.43 6.29
N PRO A 7 -10.68 -3.47 7.14
CA PRO A 7 -9.67 -3.79 8.16
C PRO A 7 -8.50 -4.65 7.67
N GLU A 8 -8.46 -5.02 6.39
CA GLU A 8 -7.60 -6.06 5.83
C GLU A 8 -6.10 -5.79 6.02
N HIS A 9 -5.66 -4.54 5.87
CA HIS A 9 -4.26 -4.14 5.94
C HIS A 9 -3.91 -3.37 7.23
N GLY A 10 -4.83 -3.36 8.19
CA GLY A 10 -4.63 -2.72 9.49
C GLY A 10 -5.91 -2.18 10.08
N SER A 11 -5.92 -2.08 11.41
CA SER A 11 -7.03 -1.54 12.20
C SER A 11 -6.85 -0.08 12.63
N THR A 12 -5.71 0.53 12.30
CA THR A 12 -5.39 1.92 12.64
C THR A 12 -5.03 2.70 11.38
N LEU A 13 -5.25 4.01 11.39
CA LEU A 13 -4.86 4.90 10.30
C LEU A 13 -3.36 4.80 10.00
N ASP A 14 -2.52 4.79 11.04
CA ASP A 14 -1.06 4.71 10.89
C ASP A 14 -0.63 3.42 10.18
N ASN A 15 -1.26 2.27 10.50
CA ASN A 15 -0.97 1.02 9.83
C ASN A 15 -1.38 1.07 8.35
N LEU A 16 -2.59 1.57 8.05
CA LEU A 16 -3.10 1.68 6.69
C LEU A 16 -2.23 2.62 5.82
N VAL A 17 -1.76 3.73 6.38
CA VAL A 17 -0.87 4.66 5.68
C VAL A 17 0.48 4.00 5.42
N LYS A 18 1.05 3.32 6.42
CA LYS A 18 2.36 2.65 6.29
C LYS A 18 2.36 1.57 5.20
N VAL A 19 1.32 0.74 5.14
CA VAL A 19 1.22 -0.33 4.14
C VAL A 19 0.86 0.20 2.74
N ALA A 20 0.05 1.26 2.64
CA ALA A 20 -0.19 1.95 1.37
C ALA A 20 1.10 2.60 0.82
N ASP A 21 1.92 3.21 1.67
CA ASP A 21 3.20 3.80 1.26
C ASP A 21 4.18 2.71 0.76
N ARG A 22 4.22 1.56 1.44
CA ARG A 22 4.99 0.39 1.00
C ARG A 22 4.55 -0.09 -0.38
N ALA A 23 3.24 -0.23 -0.62
CA ALA A 23 2.69 -0.59 -1.93
C ALA A 23 3.01 0.45 -3.02
N MET A 24 3.00 1.74 -2.66
CA MET A 24 3.39 2.82 -3.56
C MET A 24 4.87 2.73 -3.95
N TYR A 25 5.74 2.33 -3.02
CA TYR A 25 7.15 2.11 -3.29
C TYR A 25 7.39 0.99 -4.32
N VAL A 26 6.58 -0.08 -4.27
CA VAL A 26 6.61 -1.16 -5.28
C VAL A 26 6.32 -0.60 -6.67
N VAL A 27 5.29 0.23 -6.82
CA VAL A 27 4.96 0.89 -8.09
C VAL A 27 6.13 1.75 -8.60
N LYS A 28 6.80 2.51 -7.71
CA LYS A 28 7.96 3.31 -8.11
C LYS A 28 9.09 2.46 -8.70
N ARG A 29 9.25 1.20 -8.26
CA ARG A 29 10.26 0.27 -8.77
C ARG A 29 9.83 -0.48 -10.04
N GLN A 30 8.54 -0.72 -10.24
CA GLN A 30 8.01 -1.49 -11.39
C GLN A 30 7.78 -0.65 -12.65
N GLY A 31 8.18 0.63 -12.63
CA GLY A 31 7.80 1.59 -13.66
C GLY A 31 6.59 2.40 -13.18
N LYS A 32 6.75 3.73 -13.21
CA LYS A 32 5.73 4.70 -12.79
C LYS A 32 4.42 4.50 -13.59
N ASN A 33 3.37 5.25 -13.23
CA ASN A 33 2.06 5.20 -13.90
C ASN A 33 1.30 3.86 -13.72
N ASN A 34 1.43 3.24 -12.55
CA ASN A 34 0.68 2.03 -12.18
C ASN A 34 0.17 2.11 -10.73
N TYR A 35 -0.51 1.06 -10.25
CA TYR A 35 -0.95 0.90 -8.87
C TYR A 35 -0.52 -0.46 -8.29
N SER A 36 -0.50 -0.56 -6.96
CA SER A 36 -0.28 -1.81 -6.24
C SER A 36 -1.15 -1.81 -4.98
N PHE A 37 -1.70 -2.96 -4.66
CA PHE A 37 -2.32 -3.20 -3.36
C PHE A 37 -1.23 -3.48 -2.32
N ALA A 38 -1.52 -3.15 -1.06
CA ALA A 38 -0.74 -3.63 0.07
C ALA A 38 -0.84 -5.17 0.13
N GLU A 39 0.28 -5.80 0.44
CA GLU A 39 0.34 -7.24 0.68
C GLU A 39 -0.04 -7.52 2.14
N TYR A 40 -0.52 -8.74 2.38
CA TYR A 40 -0.74 -9.26 3.73
C TYR A 40 0.64 -9.54 4.36
N ASP A 41 0.95 -8.91 5.50
CA ASP A 41 1.99 -9.41 6.43
C ASP A 41 1.34 -10.42 7.40
#